data_AF-A0A821GQV3-F1
#
_entry.id   AF-A0A821GQV3-F1
#
_cell.length_a   1.000
_cell.length_b   1.000
_cell.length_c   1.000
_cell.angle_alpha   90.00
_cell.angle_beta   90.00
_cell.angle_gamma   90.00
#
_symmetry.space_group_name_H-M   'P 1'
#
loop_
_entity.id
_entity.type
_entity.pdbx_description
1 polymer ?
#
loop_
_entity_poly.entity_id
_entity_poly.type
_entity_poly.pdbx_seq_one_letter_code
_entity_poly.pdbx_strand_id
1 'polypeptide(L)'
;MIPPQLSLIVKNVDLNLDFEDFCSEIKLLYPSVKNVIRMKNKFQSYIKLVKLELISSSVREELLNGKKIIIGYIAYDITEYLAPATVLICSKCMGLGHFKKQCSQIKNTCRTCGDLVDDL
;
A
#
# COMPACT_ATOMS: atom_id res chain seq x y z
N MET A 1 -12.25 3.02 -6.34
CA MET A 1 -10.90 2.88 -5.76
C MET A 1 -10.93 1.69 -4.81
N ILE A 2 -9.98 0.74 -4.89
CA ILE A 2 -9.94 -0.42 -3.99
C ILE A 2 -9.21 -0.02 -2.70
N PRO A 3 -9.78 -0.31 -1.51
CA PRO A 3 -9.12 -0.04 -0.24
C PRO A 3 -7.77 -0.78 -0.11
N PRO A 4 -6.73 -0.17 0.49
CA PRO A 4 -5.45 -0.84 0.69
C PRO A 4 -5.52 -2.16 1.47
N GLN A 5 -6.50 -2.30 2.37
CA GLN A 5 -6.72 -3.51 3.18
C GLN A 5 -7.09 -4.73 2.32
N LEU A 6 -7.67 -4.50 1.13
CA LEU A 6 -7.98 -5.54 0.16
C LEU A 6 -6.85 -5.78 -0.83
N SER A 7 -5.64 -5.27 -0.54
CA SER A 7 -4.48 -5.44 -1.40
C SER A 7 -3.48 -6.45 -0.83
N LEU A 8 -2.77 -7.11 -1.74
CA LEU A 8 -1.69 -8.06 -1.46
C LEU A 8 -0.45 -7.72 -2.28
N ILE A 9 0.71 -8.19 -1.84
CA ILE A 9 1.98 -8.10 -2.55
C ILE A 9 2.45 -9.49 -2.94
N VAL A 10 2.69 -9.67 -4.23
CA VAL A 10 3.42 -10.81 -4.81
C VAL A 10 4.89 -10.43 -4.90
N LYS A 11 5.77 -11.28 -4.35
CA LYS A 11 7.22 -11.05 -4.30
C LYS A 11 7.95 -11.78 -5.41
N ASN A 12 9.18 -11.31 -5.68
CA ASN A 12 10.16 -11.94 -6.57
C ASN A 12 9.67 -12.11 -8.03
N VAL A 13 8.80 -11.22 -8.48
CA VAL A 13 8.28 -11.21 -9.85
C VAL A 13 9.36 -10.68 -10.81
N ASP A 14 9.86 -11.49 -11.74
CA ASP A 14 10.98 -11.16 -12.64
C ASP A 14 10.69 -9.93 -13.51
N LEU A 15 11.59 -8.95 -13.53
CA LEU A 15 11.43 -7.72 -14.31
C LEU A 15 11.30 -7.96 -15.81
N ASN A 16 11.87 -9.03 -16.34
CA ASN A 16 11.90 -9.33 -17.77
C ASN A 16 10.71 -10.15 -18.27
N LEU A 17 9.83 -10.62 -17.37
CA LEU A 17 8.66 -11.39 -17.78
C LEU A 17 7.64 -10.51 -18.54
N ASP A 18 6.86 -11.14 -19.43
CA ASP A 18 5.73 -10.49 -20.08
C ASP A 18 4.63 -10.18 -19.07
N PHE A 19 4.54 -8.89 -18.71
CA PHE A 19 3.65 -8.48 -17.63
C PHE A 19 2.17 -8.52 -18.03
N GLU A 20 1.85 -8.42 -19.32
CA GLU A 20 0.46 -8.48 -19.79
C GLU A 20 -0.07 -9.91 -19.71
N ASP A 21 0.75 -10.89 -20.11
CA ASP A 21 0.43 -12.32 -19.96
C ASP A 21 0.26 -12.68 -18.48
N PHE A 22 1.20 -12.24 -17.62
CA PHE A 22 1.11 -12.44 -16.17
C PHE A 22 -0.18 -11.83 -15.56
N CYS A 23 -0.57 -10.64 -16.01
CA CYS A 23 -1.81 -10.01 -15.57
C CYS A 23 -3.04 -10.81 -16.00
N SER A 24 -3.04 -11.31 -17.24
CA SER A 24 -4.14 -12.07 -17.81
C SER A 24 -4.32 -13.41 -17.10
N GLU A 25 -3.23 -14.11 -16.82
CA GLU A 25 -3.25 -15.38 -16.11
C GLU A 25 -3.72 -15.22 -14.65
N ILE A 26 -3.23 -14.19 -13.93
CA ILE A 26 -3.73 -13.89 -12.58
C ILE A 26 -5.23 -13.65 -12.58
N LYS A 27 -5.75 -12.87 -13.52
CA LYS A 27 -7.19 -12.56 -13.58
C LYS A 27 -8.03 -13.77 -13.97
N LEU A 28 -7.47 -14.69 -14.75
CA LEU A 28 -8.11 -15.96 -15.09
C LEU A 28 -8.21 -16.88 -13.87
N LEU A 29 -7.10 -17.05 -13.13
CA LEU A 29 -7.04 -17.93 -11.95
C LEU A 29 -7.75 -17.34 -10.72
N TYR A 30 -7.71 -16.02 -10.58
CA TYR A 30 -8.26 -15.29 -9.45
C TYR A 30 -9.16 -14.14 -9.92
N PRO A 31 -10.41 -14.41 -10.37
CA PRO A 31 -11.32 -13.39 -10.92
C PRO A 31 -11.67 -12.25 -9.95
N SER A 32 -11.47 -12.46 -8.64
CA SER A 32 -11.62 -11.41 -7.62
C SER A 32 -10.51 -10.36 -7.66
N VAL A 33 -9.42 -10.58 -8.40
CA VAL A 33 -8.36 -9.60 -8.61
C VAL A 33 -8.81 -8.61 -9.69
N LYS A 34 -9.03 -7.36 -9.29
CA LYS A 34 -9.42 -6.29 -10.21
C LYS A 34 -8.22 -5.69 -10.93
N ASN A 35 -7.19 -5.34 -10.16
CA ASN A 35 -5.99 -4.69 -10.67
C ASN A 35 -4.75 -5.47 -10.29
N VAL A 36 -3.80 -5.53 -11.23
CA VAL A 36 -2.47 -6.10 -11.07
C VAL A 36 -1.49 -4.99 -11.43
N ILE A 37 -0.70 -4.53 -10.46
CA ILE A 37 0.08 -3.29 -10.57
C ILE A 37 1.54 -3.61 -10.26
N ARG A 38 2.42 -3.43 -11.24
CA ARG A 38 3.87 -3.52 -11.02
C ARG A 38 4.34 -2.31 -10.22
N MET A 39 4.96 -2.56 -9.07
CA MET A 39 5.39 -1.48 -8.18
C MET A 39 6.65 -0.80 -8.71
N LYS A 40 6.84 0.46 -8.31
CA LYS A 40 8.03 1.25 -8.57
C LYS A 40 8.70 1.66 -7.25
N ASN A 41 10.01 1.81 -7.27
CA ASN A 41 10.75 2.39 -6.15
C ASN A 41 10.63 3.94 -6.14
N LYS A 42 11.28 4.58 -5.17
CA LYS A 42 11.35 6.05 -5.06
C LYS A 42 11.94 6.77 -6.28
N PHE A 43 12.72 6.06 -7.09
CA PHE A 43 13.33 6.56 -8.33
C PHE A 43 12.52 6.22 -9.59
N GLN A 44 11.25 5.81 -9.43
CA GLN A 44 10.35 5.43 -10.53
C GLN A 44 10.78 4.20 -11.34
N SER A 45 11.78 3.44 -10.87
CA SER A 45 12.19 2.18 -11.51
C SER A 45 11.28 1.04 -11.03
N TYR A 46 10.89 0.15 -11.95
CA TYR A 46 10.15 -1.05 -11.58
C TYR A 46 10.95 -1.96 -10.65
N ILE A 47 10.25 -2.60 -9.72
CA ILE A 47 10.83 -3.55 -8.76
C ILE A 47 10.14 -4.90 -8.86
N LYS A 48 10.76 -5.93 -8.26
CA LYS A 48 10.27 -7.32 -8.24
C LYS A 48 9.04 -7.55 -7.34
N LEU A 49 8.22 -6.52 -7.14
CA LEU A 49 6.99 -6.57 -6.36
C LEU A 49 5.80 -6.19 -7.25
N VAL A 50 4.74 -6.98 -7.15
CA VAL A 50 3.46 -6.70 -7.83
C VAL A 50 2.37 -6.59 -6.77
N LYS A 51 1.59 -5.52 -6.84
CA LYS A 51 0.42 -5.31 -6.00
C LYS A 51 -0.80 -5.90 -6.70
N LEU A 52 -1.56 -6.73 -5.97
CA LEU A 52 -2.87 -7.21 -6.37
C LEU A 52 -3.93 -6.42 -5.59
N GLU A 53 -4.94 -5.93 -6.28
CA GLU A 53 -6.10 -5.29 -5.65
C GLU A 53 -7.33 -6.17 -5.83
N LEU A 54 -7.88 -6.65 -4.72
CA LEU A 54 -9.01 -7.58 -4.72
C LEU A 54 -10.32 -6.85 -4.40
N ILE A 55 -11.43 -7.36 -4.93
CA ILE A 55 -12.78 -6.89 -4.60
C ILE A 55 -13.43 -7.67 -3.45
N SER A 56 -12.89 -8.84 -3.10
CA SER A 56 -13.42 -9.73 -2.07
C SER A 56 -12.45 -9.88 -0.91
N SER A 57 -12.92 -9.62 0.31
CA SER A 57 -12.14 -9.79 1.54
C SER A 57 -11.86 -11.27 1.84
N SER A 58 -12.83 -12.16 1.62
CA SER A 58 -12.68 -13.59 1.89
C SER A 58 -11.60 -14.22 1.02
N VAL A 59 -11.60 -13.92 -0.29
CA VAL A 59 -10.58 -14.40 -1.23
C VAL A 59 -9.21 -13.80 -0.90
N ARG A 60 -9.16 -12.53 -0.49
CA ARG A 60 -7.92 -11.90 -0.02
C ARG A 60 -7.33 -12.65 1.18
N GLU A 61 -8.15 -13.00 2.16
CA GLU A 61 -7.72 -13.76 3.35
C GLU A 61 -7.26 -15.17 3.00
N GLU A 62 -7.99 -15.86 2.12
CA GLU A 62 -7.60 -17.18 1.62
C GLU A 62 -6.21 -17.16 0.98
N LEU A 63 -5.97 -16.22 0.05
CA LEU A 63 -4.68 -16.08 -0.63
C LEU A 63 -3.55 -15.69 0.35
N LEU A 64 -3.85 -14.81 1.30
CA LEU A 64 -2.86 -14.41 2.31
C LEU A 64 -2.49 -15.57 3.23
N ASN A 65 -3.48 -16.37 3.66
CA ASN A 65 -3.28 -17.55 4.51
C ASN A 65 -2.53 -18.65 3.76
N GLY A 66 -2.79 -18.81 2.46
CA GLY A 66 -2.05 -19.71 1.58
C GLY A 66 -0.59 -19.31 1.37
N LYS A 67 -0.23 -18.03 1.60
CA LYS A 67 1.11 -17.43 1.50
C LYS A 67 1.79 -17.52 0.13
N LYS A 68 1.21 -18.25 -0.84
CA LYS A 68 1.76 -18.44 -2.17
C LYS A 68 0.67 -18.49 -3.21
N ILE A 69 1.00 -18.07 -4.42
CA ILE A 69 0.22 -18.33 -5.63
C ILE A 69 1.09 -19.01 -6.66
N ILE A 70 0.47 -19.76 -7.56
CA ILE A 70 1.15 -20.44 -8.66
C ILE A 70 0.63 -19.82 -9.95
N ILE A 71 1.54 -19.24 -10.73
CA ILE A 71 1.26 -18.66 -12.04
C ILE A 71 2.21 -19.34 -13.03
N GLY A 72 1.64 -20.00 -14.03
CA GLY A 72 2.30 -20.99 -14.88
C GLY A 72 2.84 -22.14 -14.05
N TYR A 73 4.16 -22.24 -13.96
CA TYR A 73 4.89 -23.25 -13.17
C TYR A 73 5.71 -22.64 -12.04
N ILE A 74 5.53 -21.35 -11.77
CA ILE A 74 6.32 -20.60 -10.79
C ILE A 74 5.44 -20.31 -9.57
N ALA A 75 5.95 -20.71 -8.40
CA ALA A 75 5.35 -20.34 -7.13
C ALA A 75 5.91 -18.99 -6.65
N TYR A 76 5.01 -18.04 -6.40
CA TYR A 76 5.37 -16.72 -5.88
C TYR A 76 4.87 -16.55 -4.44
N ASP A 77 5.68 -15.93 -3.60
CA ASP A 77 5.28 -15.60 -2.23
C ASP A 77 4.32 -14.41 -2.21
N ILE A 78 3.28 -14.54 -1.38
CA ILE A 78 2.29 -13.50 -1.10
C ILE A 78 2.48 -12.97 0.32
N THR A 79 2.35 -11.65 0.44
CA THR A 79 2.29 -10.96 1.73
C THR A 79 1.25 -9.86 1.73
N GLU A 80 0.88 -9.40 2.92
CA GLU A 80 0.00 -8.26 3.08
C GLU A 80 0.59 -6.99 2.47
N TYR A 81 -0.25 -6.20 1.80
CA TYR A 81 0.11 -4.84 1.42
C TYR A 81 -0.07 -3.89 2.60
N LEU A 82 1.05 -3.40 3.13
CA LEU A 82 1.07 -2.35 4.13
C LEU A 82 1.18 -1.01 3.43
N ALA A 83 0.06 -0.30 3.30
CA ALA A 83 0.10 1.07 2.79
C ALA A 83 1.01 1.93 3.67
N PRO A 84 1.77 2.87 3.08
CA PRO A 84 2.50 3.86 3.86
C PRO A 84 1.54 4.54 4.83
N ALA A 85 1.85 4.51 6.12
CA ALA A 85 1.07 5.24 7.11
C ALA A 85 1.22 6.74 6.80
N THR A 86 0.21 7.33 6.16
CA THR A 86 0.09 8.78 6.09
C THR A 86 -0.43 9.23 7.45
N VAL A 87 0.47 9.33 8.41
CA VAL A 87 0.15 9.90 9.71
C VAL A 87 -0.20 11.36 9.46
N LEU A 88 -1.46 11.73 9.67
CA LEU A 88 -1.89 13.12 9.64
C LEU A 88 -1.27 13.82 10.84
N ILE A 89 -0.23 14.62 10.61
CA ILE A 89 0.43 15.44 11.64
C ILE A 89 -0.07 16.87 11.50
N CYS A 90 -0.68 17.40 12.55
CA CYS A 90 -1.15 18.77 12.59
C CYS A 90 0.03 19.75 12.56
N SER A 91 0.08 20.63 11.56
CA SER A 91 1.18 21.60 11.41
C SER A 91 1.19 22.73 12.45
N LYS A 92 0.17 22.81 13.31
CA LYS A 92 0.07 23.76 14.43
C LYS A 92 0.62 23.17 15.73
N CYS A 93 0.14 22.00 16.14
CA CYS A 93 0.52 21.40 17.43
C CYS A 93 1.44 20.19 17.32
N MET A 94 1.78 19.75 16.11
CA MET A 94 2.50 18.50 15.83
C MET A 94 1.81 17.22 16.34
N GLY A 95 0.56 17.34 16.81
CA GLY A 95 -0.28 16.23 17.24
C GLY A 95 -0.82 15.41 16.08
N LEU A 96 -1.16 14.16 16.36
CA LEU A 96 -1.65 13.21 15.37
C LEU A 96 -3.16 13.34 15.13
N GLY A 97 -3.63 12.93 13.95
CA GLY A 97 -5.03 12.57 13.71
C GLY A 97 -6.00 13.72 13.48
N HIS A 98 -5.54 14.96 13.25
CA HIS A 98 -6.43 16.09 12.96
C HIS A 98 -5.77 17.14 12.05
N PHE A 99 -6.61 17.90 11.34
CA PHE A 99 -6.15 19.03 10.54
C PHE A 99 -5.93 20.28 11.41
N LYS A 100 -5.05 21.18 10.97
CA LYS A 100 -4.82 22.49 11.64
C LYS A 100 -6.12 23.27 11.92
N LYS A 101 -7.12 23.17 11.03
CA LYS A 101 -8.44 23.82 11.18
C LYS A 101 -9.27 23.28 12.35
N GLN A 102 -8.99 22.05 12.80
CA GLN A 102 -9.67 21.37 13.90
C GLN A 102 -8.80 21.32 15.16
N CYS A 103 -7.65 22.00 15.15
CA CYS A 103 -6.73 22.02 16.28
C CYS A 103 -7.26 22.95 17.37
N SER A 104 -7.48 22.42 18.56
CA SER A 104 -7.90 23.20 19.74
C SER A 104 -6.76 23.94 20.44
N GLN A 105 -5.50 23.64 20.08
CA GLN A 105 -4.34 24.31 20.67
C GLN A 105 -4.33 25.78 20.27
N ILE A 106 -4.18 26.68 21.24
CA ILE A 106 -4.17 28.13 21.00
C ILE A 106 -2.85 28.54 20.35
N LYS A 107 -1.72 28.13 20.93
CA LYS A 107 -0.35 28.45 20.49
C LYS A 107 0.15 27.52 19.37
N ASN A 108 1.12 27.97 18.60
CA ASN A 108 1.84 27.09 17.69
C ASN A 108 2.89 26.28 18.48
N THR A 109 3.26 25.11 17.97
CA THR A 109 4.37 24.31 18.49
C THR A 109 5.58 24.53 17.59
N CYS A 110 6.71 24.92 18.17
CA CYS A 110 7.96 25.05 17.44
C CYS A 110 8.35 23.71 16.83
N ARG A 111 8.60 23.68 15.52
CA ARG A 111 8.97 22.46 14.79
C ARG A 111 10.34 21.89 15.18
N THR A 112 11.16 22.70 15.83
CA THR A 112 12.54 22.34 16.18
C THR A 112 12.65 21.85 17.62
N CYS A 113 12.06 22.55 18.59
CA CYS A 113 12.18 22.21 20.01
C CYS A 113 10.90 21.65 20.65
N GLY A 114 9.75 21.75 19.99
CA GLY A 114 8.48 21.29 20.55
C GLY A 114 7.84 22.24 21.57
N ASP A 115 8.48 23.36 21.89
CA ASP A 115 7.90 24.36 22.79
C ASP A 115 6.73 25.12 22.17
N LEU A 116 5.83 25.59 23.02
CA LEU A 116 4.72 26.44 22.63
C LEU A 116 5.22 27.85 22.33
N VAL A 117 5.00 28.31 21.10
CA VAL A 117 5.33 29.67 20.64
C VAL A 117 4.05 30.47 20.42
N ASP A 118 4.02 31.68 20.97
CA ASP A 118 3.04 32.70 20.63
C ASP A 118 3.53 33.41 19.37
N ASP A 119 3.05 32.99 18.20
CA ASP A 119 3.07 33.84 17.03
C ASP A 119 1.82 34.74 17.11
N LEU A 120 2.01 36.03 17.39
CA LEU A 120 1.02 37.08 17.13
C LEU A 120 0.80 37.23 15.62
#